data_AF-A0A815Z704-F1
#
_entry.id   AF-A0A815Z704-F1
#
_cell.length_a   1.000
_cell.length_b   1.000
_cell.length_c   1.000
_cell.angle_alpha   90.00
_cell.angle_beta   90.00
_cell.angle_gamma   90.00
#
_symmetry.space_group_name_H-M   'P 1'
#
loop_
_entity.id
_entity.type
_entity.pdbx_description
1 polymer ?
#
loop_
_entity_poly.entity_id
_entity_poly.type
_entity_poly.pdbx_seq_one_letter_code
_entity_poly.pdbx_strand_id
1 'polypeptide(L)'
;MGSQMKKSADQPRAQWYWKSNSDSWSTNEQEEWTKYSDIESAIIEEAFNGTNKTKLADLDNYLINLNESIQISKSDPNRQRQIKRVPISRNETQGLREQRFFLPPGLSKTFNTDKGEGAYNFLSQWKKDKKLSNAEIVKQAAKGIITEGKQLDKHCESHYIARQLLAVRKKDRKEIYTCCIQLYTMECFLYKLINKALRENDTSKTSTLGPFCYILFRSWLTTEEKHTATLYRGVNIDDNQLTSYQEAIGQTRCWDGFTSTTKNHEKAQMFGNILFVIDATHNGGIDISALSDYDEEEVLLPPGTSFIINKVDPTEPHTLIYLQLLDWHSSLAASSLIHLLATSSSSDEHCCDESEMSSGANEHLRDALIAWSLWWSLAFSTSCIIIDSLVGDLIIVR
;
A
#
# COMPACT_ATOMS: atom_id res chain seq x y z
N MET A 1 -12.95 13.14 -22.83
CA MET A 1 -11.57 12.74 -23.19
C MET A 1 -10.69 12.92 -21.98
N GLY A 2 -10.43 11.83 -21.24
CA GLY A 2 -9.67 11.88 -19.99
C GLY A 2 -8.19 12.10 -20.28
N SER A 3 -7.66 13.23 -19.82
CA SER A 3 -6.22 13.43 -19.70
C SER A 3 -5.71 12.43 -18.66
N GLN A 4 -5.30 11.25 -19.09
CA GLN A 4 -4.37 10.45 -18.30
C GLN A 4 -3.25 11.40 -17.85
N MET A 5 -2.96 11.45 -16.55
CA MET A 5 -1.62 11.83 -16.10
C MET A 5 -0.67 10.82 -16.76
N LYS A 6 -0.35 11.04 -18.03
CA LYS A 6 0.83 10.46 -18.64
C LYS A 6 1.94 10.90 -17.70
N LYS A 7 2.65 9.95 -17.08
CA LYS A 7 4.01 10.19 -16.56
C LYS A 7 4.62 11.16 -17.56
N SER A 8 4.95 12.40 -17.17
CA SER A 8 5.35 13.43 -18.14
C SER A 8 6.46 12.81 -18.98
N ALA A 9 6.13 12.45 -20.21
CA ALA A 9 6.75 11.30 -20.86
C ALA A 9 8.13 11.65 -21.43
N ASP A 10 8.77 12.70 -20.91
CA ASP A 10 9.94 13.35 -21.52
C ASP A 10 11.04 13.78 -20.55
N GLN A 11 10.87 13.66 -19.24
CA GLN A 11 12.01 13.91 -18.35
C GLN A 11 12.77 12.62 -18.06
N PRO A 12 14.03 12.47 -18.53
CA PRO A 12 14.86 11.34 -18.18
C PRO A 12 15.05 11.32 -16.67
N ARG A 13 14.60 10.24 -16.04
CA ARG A 13 14.76 10.05 -14.59
C ARG A 13 16.20 9.68 -14.28
N ALA A 14 16.67 10.07 -13.11
CA ALA A 14 17.99 9.69 -12.64
C ALA A 14 17.91 9.13 -11.22
N GLN A 15 18.77 8.16 -10.96
CA GLN A 15 19.02 7.63 -9.63
C GLN A 15 20.27 8.30 -9.08
N TRP A 16 20.17 8.77 -7.84
CA TRP A 16 21.32 9.30 -7.12
C TRP A 16 21.92 8.22 -6.21
N TYR A 17 23.24 8.26 -6.08
CA TYR A 17 24.01 7.35 -5.23
C TYR A 17 25.05 8.13 -4.42
N TRP A 18 25.44 7.58 -3.27
CA TRP A 18 26.57 8.02 -2.47
C TRP A 18 27.58 6.90 -2.29
N LYS A 19 28.87 7.26 -2.21
CA LYS A 19 29.96 6.29 -2.07
C LYS A 19 29.99 5.74 -0.63
N SER A 20 29.74 4.44 -0.48
CA SER A 20 29.48 3.79 0.81
C SER A 20 30.71 3.21 1.50
N ASN A 21 31.87 3.23 0.83
CA ASN A 21 33.17 2.87 1.42
C ASN A 21 33.40 3.55 2.78
N SER A 22 34.17 2.90 3.66
CA SER A 22 34.56 3.46 4.96
C SER A 22 35.32 4.77 4.77
N ASP A 23 36.30 4.78 3.86
CA ASP A 23 36.95 5.96 3.29
C ASP A 23 36.40 6.21 1.87
N SER A 24 35.55 7.24 1.74
CA SER A 24 34.97 7.60 0.44
C SER A 24 35.98 8.13 -0.59
N TRP A 25 37.20 8.47 -0.16
CA TRP A 25 38.23 9.05 -1.01
C TRP A 25 39.32 8.06 -1.40
N SER A 26 39.30 6.85 -0.82
CA SER A 26 40.23 5.80 -1.18
C SER A 26 40.06 5.41 -2.66
N THR A 27 41.20 5.28 -3.34
CA THR A 27 41.32 4.77 -4.71
C THR A 27 41.81 3.32 -4.75
N ASN A 28 42.18 2.77 -3.60
CA ASN A 28 42.73 1.42 -3.46
C ASN A 28 41.64 0.37 -3.17
N GLU A 29 40.44 0.81 -2.82
CA GLU A 29 39.30 -0.06 -2.55
C GLU A 29 38.36 -0.14 -3.75
N GLN A 30 37.69 -1.28 -3.90
CA GLN A 30 36.59 -1.39 -4.85
C GLN A 30 35.49 -0.40 -4.46
N GLU A 31 35.02 0.39 -5.42
CA GLU A 31 33.99 1.39 -5.14
C GLU A 31 32.65 0.73 -4.81
N GLU A 32 32.11 1.09 -3.65
CA GLU A 32 30.77 0.70 -3.24
C GLU A 32 29.86 1.92 -3.29
N TRP A 33 28.70 1.77 -3.90
CA TRP A 33 27.75 2.85 -4.11
C TRP A 33 26.36 2.46 -3.60
N THR A 34 25.86 3.21 -2.63
CA THR A 34 24.52 3.01 -2.08
C THR A 34 23.56 4.01 -2.69
N LYS A 35 22.36 3.55 -3.04
CA LYS A 35 21.29 4.41 -3.56
C LYS A 35 20.77 5.33 -2.46
N TYR A 36 20.44 6.56 -2.82
CA TYR A 36 19.50 7.34 -2.02
C TYR A 36 18.09 6.77 -2.15
N SER A 37 17.25 7.02 -1.15
CA SER A 37 15.81 6.71 -1.22
C SER A 37 15.16 7.39 -2.43
N ASP A 38 13.94 6.96 -2.80
CA ASP A 38 13.21 7.57 -3.92
C ASP A 38 12.91 9.04 -3.66
N ILE A 39 12.58 9.38 -2.40
CA ILE A 39 12.25 10.75 -2.00
C ILE A 39 13.51 11.62 -1.95
N GLU A 40 14.60 11.14 -1.36
CA GLU A 40 15.86 11.88 -1.36
C GLU A 40 16.36 12.10 -2.79
N SER A 41 16.31 11.07 -3.63
CA SER A 41 16.68 11.18 -5.05
C SER A 41 15.83 12.23 -5.77
N ALA A 42 14.53 12.29 -5.50
CA ALA A 42 13.65 13.30 -6.09
C ALA A 42 13.96 14.72 -5.57
N ILE A 43 14.27 14.89 -4.28
CA ILE A 43 14.70 16.17 -3.72
C ILE A 43 16.01 16.64 -4.36
N ILE A 44 16.99 15.74 -4.49
CA ILE A 44 18.27 16.04 -5.14
C ILE A 44 18.06 16.42 -6.61
N GLU A 45 17.23 15.66 -7.33
CA GLU A 45 16.95 15.89 -8.75
C GLU A 45 16.21 17.21 -8.98
N GLU A 46 15.28 17.60 -8.08
CA GLU A 46 14.65 18.93 -8.12
C GLU A 46 15.66 20.06 -7.92
N ALA A 47 16.60 19.92 -6.97
CA ALA A 47 17.66 20.90 -6.76
C ALA A 47 18.64 20.96 -7.95
N PHE A 48 18.93 19.81 -8.57
CA PHE A 48 19.77 19.69 -9.75
C PHE A 48 19.16 20.38 -10.97
N ASN A 49 17.87 20.15 -11.24
CA ASN A 49 17.15 20.75 -12.36
C ASN A 49 16.69 22.19 -12.08
N GLY A 50 16.65 22.59 -10.81
CA GLY A 50 16.26 23.92 -10.40
C GLY A 50 17.15 25.01 -10.99
N THR A 51 16.55 26.17 -11.26
CA THR A 51 17.24 27.40 -11.72
C THR A 51 18.03 28.08 -10.61
N ASN A 52 17.98 27.55 -9.38
CA ASN A 52 18.65 28.14 -8.23
C ASN A 52 20.17 28.02 -8.38
N LYS A 53 20.88 29.13 -8.18
CA LYS A 53 22.34 29.22 -8.38
C LYS A 53 23.13 28.39 -7.37
N THR A 54 22.56 28.13 -6.19
CA THR A 54 23.29 27.47 -5.10
C THR A 54 23.53 25.98 -5.36
N LYS A 55 22.67 25.31 -6.14
CA LYS A 55 22.77 23.87 -6.43
C LYS A 55 22.97 23.03 -5.16
N LEU A 56 22.30 23.42 -4.08
CA LEU A 56 22.27 22.70 -2.80
C LEU A 56 20.93 21.98 -2.65
N ALA A 57 20.96 20.71 -2.24
CA ALA A 57 19.77 19.97 -1.84
C ALA A 57 19.83 19.67 -0.34
N ASP A 58 18.76 20.00 0.39
CA ASP A 58 18.67 19.77 1.82
C ASP A 58 17.92 18.46 2.10
N LEU A 59 18.61 17.50 2.73
CA LEU A 59 18.05 16.22 3.16
C LEU A 59 18.00 16.15 4.69
N ASP A 60 17.37 15.13 5.26
CA ASP A 60 17.18 15.07 6.72
C ASP A 60 18.49 15.07 7.51
N ASN A 61 19.42 14.19 7.15
CA ASN A 61 20.70 14.04 7.85
C ASN A 61 21.89 14.70 7.12
N TYR A 62 21.67 15.20 5.90
CA TYR A 62 22.73 15.59 5.00
C TYR A 62 22.39 16.85 4.22
N LEU A 63 23.43 17.59 3.84
CA LEU A 63 23.38 18.61 2.81
C LEU A 63 24.10 18.09 1.57
N ILE A 64 23.48 18.20 0.41
CA ILE A 64 24.06 17.78 -0.87
C ILE A 64 24.57 19.01 -1.62
N ASN A 65 25.87 19.08 -1.85
CA ASN A 65 26.49 20.10 -2.69
C ASN A 65 26.71 19.53 -4.09
N LEU A 66 25.84 19.90 -5.04
CA LEU A 66 25.87 19.35 -6.39
C LEU A 66 27.00 19.95 -7.24
N ASN A 67 27.50 21.14 -6.90
CA ASN A 67 28.65 21.73 -7.61
C ASN A 67 29.92 20.92 -7.36
N GLU A 68 30.08 20.43 -6.13
CA GLU A 68 31.23 19.62 -5.71
C GLU A 68 30.95 18.12 -5.81
N SER A 69 29.70 17.73 -6.09
CA SER A 69 29.25 16.32 -6.09
C SER A 69 29.60 15.60 -4.78
N ILE A 70 29.28 16.25 -3.65
CA ILE A 70 29.49 15.70 -2.31
C ILE A 70 28.24 15.79 -1.44
N GLN A 71 28.12 14.82 -0.55
CA GLN A 71 27.22 14.80 0.60
C GLN A 71 27.99 15.23 1.84
N ILE A 72 27.42 16.10 2.65
CA ILE A 72 28.00 16.60 3.90
C ILE A 72 27.06 16.24 5.05
N SER A 73 27.56 15.56 6.09
CA SER A 73 26.77 15.25 7.29
C SER A 73 26.44 16.51 8.08
N LYS A 74 25.16 16.67 8.46
CA LYS A 74 24.71 17.80 9.30
C LYS A 74 25.21 17.70 10.74
N SER A 75 25.42 16.48 11.24
CA SER A 75 25.95 16.24 12.58
C SER A 75 27.47 16.33 12.67
N ASP A 76 28.17 16.14 11.54
CA ASP A 76 29.62 16.19 11.46
C ASP A 76 30.06 16.69 10.07
N PRO A 77 30.32 18.00 9.91
CA PRO A 77 30.68 18.58 8.62
C PRO A 77 31.97 18.02 7.99
N ASN A 78 32.83 17.35 8.77
CA ASN A 78 34.02 16.68 8.25
C ASN A 78 33.70 15.33 7.61
N ARG A 79 32.56 14.73 7.95
CA ARG A 79 32.09 13.49 7.34
C ARG A 79 31.41 13.79 6.02
N GLN A 80 32.21 13.76 4.96
CA GLN A 80 31.78 13.98 3.58
C GLN A 80 31.88 12.71 2.75
N ARG A 81 31.03 12.59 1.73
CA ARG A 81 31.03 11.45 0.80
C ARG A 81 30.81 11.91 -0.62
N GLN A 82 31.47 11.28 -1.58
CA GLN A 82 31.19 11.51 -3.01
C GLN A 82 29.77 11.04 -3.36
N ILE A 83 29.12 11.75 -4.27
CA ILE A 83 27.83 11.36 -4.85
C ILE A 83 27.96 11.22 -6.36
N LYS A 84 27.04 10.49 -6.98
CA LYS A 84 26.90 10.46 -8.43
C LYS A 84 25.44 10.37 -8.87
N ARG A 85 25.19 10.91 -10.06
CA ARG A 85 23.92 10.82 -10.77
C ARG A 85 24.06 9.76 -11.85
N VAL A 86 23.15 8.80 -11.88
CA VAL A 86 23.07 7.79 -12.95
C VAL A 86 21.74 7.97 -13.67
N PRO A 87 21.75 8.33 -14.98
CA PRO A 87 20.54 8.32 -15.78
C PRO A 87 19.93 6.92 -15.80
N ILE A 88 18.64 6.81 -15.51
CA ILE A 88 17.92 5.54 -15.60
C ILE A 88 17.33 5.48 -17.00
N SER A 89 17.72 4.50 -17.82
CA SER A 89 17.06 4.31 -19.10
C SER A 89 15.60 3.86 -18.86
N ARG A 90 14.67 4.21 -19.74
CA ARG A 90 13.23 3.89 -19.55
C ARG A 90 12.96 2.39 -19.40
N ASN A 91 13.87 1.55 -19.92
CA ASN A 91 13.73 0.10 -19.89
C ASN A 91 14.52 -0.53 -18.73
N GLU A 92 15.40 0.23 -18.07
CA GLU A 92 16.03 -0.20 -16.82
C GLU A 92 15.08 0.13 -15.68
N THR A 93 14.21 -0.81 -15.39
CA THR A 93 13.39 -0.78 -14.19
C THR A 93 14.30 -0.80 -12.97
N GLN A 94 13.92 -0.05 -11.92
CA GLN A 94 14.64 -0.16 -10.66
C GLN A 94 14.54 -1.62 -10.18
N GLY A 95 15.69 -2.20 -9.81
CA GLY A 95 15.73 -3.52 -9.19
C GLY A 95 14.84 -3.59 -7.95
N LEU A 96 14.52 -4.81 -7.51
CA LEU A 96 13.49 -5.07 -6.52
C LEU A 96 13.75 -4.39 -5.16
N ARG A 97 12.69 -3.89 -4.53
CA ARG A 97 12.74 -3.33 -3.16
C ARG A 97 12.70 -4.43 -2.13
N GLU A 98 13.87 -4.97 -1.83
CA GLU A 98 14.05 -5.94 -0.75
C GLU A 98 13.22 -5.60 0.49
N GLN A 99 13.35 -4.37 1.02
CA GLN A 99 12.67 -3.93 2.26
C GLN A 99 11.14 -3.94 2.23
N ARG A 100 10.47 -4.07 1.07
CA ARG A 100 8.99 -4.23 0.97
C ARG A 100 8.54 -5.63 1.39
N PHE A 101 9.42 -6.59 1.21
CA PHE A 101 9.14 -8.01 1.41
C PHE A 101 9.45 -8.45 2.84
N PHE A 102 10.20 -7.67 3.63
CA PHE A 102 10.44 -7.96 5.04
C PHE A 102 9.25 -7.57 5.92
N LEU A 103 9.00 -8.36 6.97
CA LEU A 103 8.21 -7.88 8.10
C LEU A 103 9.05 -6.85 8.88
N PRO A 104 8.44 -5.77 9.38
CA PRO A 104 9.06 -4.91 10.37
C PRO A 104 9.59 -5.79 11.51
N PRO A 105 10.87 -5.67 11.89
CA PRO A 105 11.40 -6.39 13.03
C PRO A 105 10.62 -5.97 14.29
N GLY A 106 10.30 -6.95 15.14
CA GLY A 106 9.67 -6.70 16.43
C GLY A 106 8.14 -6.58 16.42
N LEU A 107 7.45 -7.10 15.40
CA LEU A 107 6.00 -7.30 15.52
C LEU A 107 5.72 -8.24 16.70
N SER A 108 4.92 -7.78 17.66
CA SER A 108 4.61 -8.53 18.89
C SER A 108 3.74 -9.76 18.65
N LYS A 109 3.03 -9.81 17.52
CA LYS A 109 2.13 -10.90 17.13
C LYS A 109 2.12 -11.12 15.62
N THR A 110 1.96 -12.37 15.19
CA THR A 110 1.78 -12.76 13.78
C THR A 110 0.41 -12.30 13.24
N PHE A 111 -0.62 -12.44 14.07
CA PHE A 111 -2.00 -12.03 13.80
C PHE A 111 -2.53 -11.25 15.01
N ASN A 112 -3.16 -10.08 14.81
CA ASN A 112 -3.76 -9.35 15.94
C ASN A 112 -5.13 -9.89 16.34
N THR A 113 -5.92 -10.30 15.35
CA THR A 113 -7.30 -10.74 15.53
C THR A 113 -7.65 -11.80 14.49
N ASP A 114 -8.62 -12.66 14.81
CA ASP A 114 -9.15 -13.65 13.87
C ASP A 114 -9.99 -13.00 12.75
N LYS A 115 -10.39 -11.72 12.90
CA LYS A 115 -11.39 -11.05 12.07
C LYS A 115 -10.95 -9.74 11.40
N GLY A 116 -9.65 -9.41 11.42
CA GLY A 116 -9.16 -8.19 10.75
C GLY A 116 -9.67 -6.88 11.33
N GLU A 117 -10.06 -6.90 12.60
CA GLU A 117 -10.71 -5.75 13.25
C GLU A 117 -9.74 -4.57 13.38
N GLY A 118 -8.42 -4.79 13.42
CA GLY A 118 -7.42 -3.72 13.60
C GLY A 118 -7.45 -2.69 12.47
N ALA A 119 -7.35 -3.16 11.22
CA ALA A 119 -7.46 -2.32 10.02
C ALA A 119 -8.78 -1.55 9.98
N TYR A 120 -9.88 -2.26 10.26
CA TYR A 120 -11.21 -1.70 10.23
C TYR A 120 -11.39 -0.64 11.31
N ASN A 121 -10.93 -0.91 12.54
CA ASN A 121 -10.97 0.02 13.66
C ASN A 121 -10.20 1.30 13.33
N PHE A 122 -9.02 1.18 12.73
CA PHE A 122 -8.21 2.33 12.33
C PHE A 122 -8.95 3.26 11.35
N LEU A 123 -9.52 2.70 10.28
CA LEU A 123 -10.23 3.47 9.26
C LEU A 123 -11.59 3.99 9.73
N SER A 124 -12.35 3.17 10.45
CA SER A 124 -13.67 3.53 10.96
C SER A 124 -13.58 4.58 12.06
N GLN A 125 -12.64 4.45 12.99
CA GLN A 125 -12.39 5.45 14.04
C GLN A 125 -11.98 6.79 13.44
N TRP A 126 -11.15 6.80 12.40
CA TRP A 126 -10.82 8.04 11.72
C TRP A 126 -12.03 8.64 11.01
N LYS A 127 -12.84 7.86 10.28
CA LYS A 127 -13.97 8.40 9.50
C LYS A 127 -15.14 8.86 10.38
N LYS A 128 -15.31 8.28 11.56
CA LYS A 128 -16.47 8.49 12.44
C LYS A 128 -16.86 9.98 12.53
N ASP A 129 -18.09 10.27 12.12
CA ASP A 129 -18.73 11.60 12.17
C ASP A 129 -18.08 12.71 11.32
N LYS A 130 -17.24 12.36 10.35
CA LYS A 130 -16.60 13.33 9.44
C LYS A 130 -17.29 13.41 8.09
N LYS A 131 -17.90 14.57 7.82
CA LYS A 131 -18.33 14.98 6.48
C LYS A 131 -17.27 15.92 5.89
N LEU A 132 -16.19 15.34 5.36
CA LEU A 132 -15.07 16.09 4.78
C LEU A 132 -15.02 15.91 3.27
N SER A 133 -14.75 16.99 2.56
CA SER A 133 -14.40 16.95 1.14
C SER A 133 -13.07 16.23 0.91
N ASN A 134 -12.84 15.67 -0.28
CA ASN A 134 -11.56 15.03 -0.61
C ASN A 134 -10.38 16.01 -0.41
N ALA A 135 -10.57 17.29 -0.73
CA ALA A 135 -9.57 18.33 -0.53
C ALA A 135 -9.18 18.53 0.94
N GLU A 136 -10.13 18.42 1.87
CA GLU A 136 -9.86 18.50 3.31
C GLU A 136 -9.17 17.24 3.83
N ILE A 137 -9.56 16.06 3.34
CA ILE A 137 -8.91 14.80 3.70
C ILE A 137 -7.43 14.83 3.26
N VAL A 138 -7.14 15.30 2.05
CA VAL A 138 -5.77 15.47 1.54
C VAL A 138 -4.97 16.46 2.41
N LYS A 139 -5.57 17.58 2.84
CA LYS A 139 -4.90 18.51 3.79
C LYS A 139 -4.57 17.83 5.12
N GLN A 140 -5.50 17.04 5.66
CA GLN A 140 -5.28 16.32 6.91
C GLN A 140 -4.19 15.25 6.75
N ALA A 141 -4.19 14.51 5.64
CA ALA A 141 -3.15 13.53 5.31
C ALA A 141 -1.76 14.19 5.26
N ALA A 142 -1.63 15.29 4.52
CA ALA A 142 -0.37 16.03 4.42
C ALA A 142 0.12 16.53 5.79
N LYS A 143 -0.77 17.10 6.62
CA LYS A 143 -0.43 17.56 7.97
C LYS A 143 0.00 16.40 8.88
N GLY A 144 -0.71 15.28 8.82
CA GLY A 144 -0.41 14.08 9.59
C GLY A 144 0.95 13.49 9.24
N ILE A 145 1.27 13.40 7.94
CA ILE A 145 2.57 12.93 7.44
C ILE A 145 3.71 13.83 7.93
N ILE A 146 3.55 15.16 7.90
CA ILE A 146 4.56 16.08 8.46
C ILE A 146 4.75 15.84 9.97
N THR A 147 3.65 15.60 10.69
CA THR A 147 3.69 15.36 12.14
C THR A 147 4.48 14.11 12.46
N GLU A 148 4.18 13.01 11.77
CA GLU A 148 4.88 11.73 11.95
C GLU A 148 6.34 11.79 11.46
N GLY A 149 6.59 12.46 10.33
CA GLY A 149 7.94 12.68 9.84
C GLY A 149 8.80 13.43 10.85
N LYS A 150 8.26 14.47 11.50
CA LYS A 150 8.97 15.19 12.57
C LYS A 150 9.32 14.28 13.75
N GLN A 151 8.46 13.33 14.12
CA GLN A 151 8.74 12.40 15.22
C GLN A 151 9.82 11.36 14.88
N LEU A 152 10.08 11.13 13.59
CA LEU A 152 11.06 10.18 13.08
C LEU A 152 12.35 10.85 12.56
N ASP A 153 12.50 12.16 12.80
CA ASP A 153 13.59 12.98 12.22
C ASP A 153 13.65 12.89 10.67
N LYS A 154 12.47 12.78 10.04
CA LYS A 154 12.22 12.73 8.59
C LYS A 154 11.51 13.98 8.07
N HIS A 155 12.03 15.16 8.43
CA HIS A 155 11.44 16.45 8.11
C HIS A 155 11.37 16.73 6.59
N CYS A 156 12.47 16.61 5.87
CA CYS A 156 12.58 16.87 4.44
C CYS A 156 11.75 15.86 3.64
N GLU A 157 11.86 14.57 3.95
CA GLU A 157 11.05 13.54 3.30
C GLU A 157 9.55 13.80 3.50
N SER A 158 9.11 14.07 4.73
CA SER A 158 7.68 14.29 5.03
C SER A 158 7.12 15.55 4.38
N HIS A 159 7.89 16.64 4.32
CA HIS A 159 7.48 17.86 3.62
C HIS A 159 7.37 17.64 2.12
N TYR A 160 8.31 16.89 1.53
CA TYR A 160 8.23 16.52 0.11
C TYR A 160 6.94 15.75 -0.18
N ILE A 161 6.65 14.69 0.58
CA ILE A 161 5.45 13.86 0.41
C ILE A 161 4.18 14.72 0.58
N ALA A 162 4.12 15.54 1.63
CA ALA A 162 2.99 16.43 1.89
C ALA A 162 2.76 17.43 0.75
N ARG A 163 3.82 17.99 0.16
CA ARG A 163 3.74 18.89 -1.00
C ARG A 163 3.17 18.17 -2.22
N GLN A 164 3.59 16.93 -2.52
CA GLN A 164 3.04 16.14 -3.62
C GLN A 164 1.54 15.88 -3.46
N LEU A 165 1.10 15.52 -2.25
CA LEU A 165 -0.33 15.36 -1.94
C LEU A 165 -1.11 16.67 -2.12
N LEU A 166 -0.58 17.78 -1.59
CA LEU A 166 -1.24 19.07 -1.68
C LEU A 166 -1.36 19.59 -3.12
N ALA A 167 -0.44 19.22 -4.01
CA ALA A 167 -0.48 19.57 -5.42
C ALA A 167 -1.68 18.96 -6.14
N VAL A 168 -2.12 17.76 -5.75
CA VAL A 168 -3.30 17.08 -6.32
C VAL A 168 -4.59 17.35 -5.54
N ARG A 169 -4.58 18.19 -4.50
CA ARG A 169 -5.73 18.39 -3.60
C ARG A 169 -7.02 18.82 -4.28
N LYS A 170 -6.93 19.65 -5.33
CA LYS A 170 -8.08 20.18 -6.08
C LYS A 170 -8.37 19.39 -7.36
N LYS A 171 -7.69 18.27 -7.54
CA LYS A 171 -7.82 17.40 -8.71
C LYS A 171 -8.96 16.41 -8.52
N ASP A 172 -9.26 15.65 -9.57
CA ASP A 172 -10.26 14.60 -9.47
C ASP A 172 -9.80 13.46 -8.54
N ARG A 173 -10.73 12.58 -8.18
CA ARG A 173 -10.47 11.46 -7.26
C ARG A 173 -9.40 10.52 -7.80
N LYS A 174 -9.35 10.29 -9.11
CA LYS A 174 -8.40 9.37 -9.74
C LYS A 174 -6.97 9.92 -9.65
N GLU A 175 -6.77 11.20 -9.89
CA GLU A 175 -5.47 11.87 -9.72
C GLU A 175 -5.01 11.82 -8.26
N ILE A 176 -5.92 12.04 -7.29
CA ILE A 176 -5.61 11.93 -5.85
C ILE A 176 -5.20 10.50 -5.48
N TYR A 177 -5.97 9.49 -5.91
CA TYR A 177 -5.68 8.09 -5.63
C TYR A 177 -4.36 7.64 -6.24
N THR A 178 -4.10 8.03 -7.48
CA THR A 178 -2.85 7.75 -8.20
C THR A 178 -1.65 8.30 -7.42
N CYS A 179 -1.72 9.55 -6.97
CA CYS A 179 -0.66 10.17 -6.17
C CYS A 179 -0.46 9.44 -4.84
N CYS A 180 -1.52 9.08 -4.13
CA CYS A 180 -1.43 8.32 -2.89
C CYS A 180 -0.78 6.94 -3.07
N ILE A 181 -1.13 6.21 -4.13
CA ILE A 181 -0.52 4.92 -4.45
C ILE A 181 0.97 5.13 -4.75
N GLN A 182 1.32 6.09 -5.61
CA GLN A 182 2.72 6.39 -5.96
C GLN A 182 3.56 6.71 -4.73
N LEU A 183 3.07 7.59 -3.85
CA LEU A 183 3.74 7.93 -2.60
C LEU A 183 3.84 6.72 -1.65
N TYR A 184 2.80 5.89 -1.59
CA TYR A 184 2.84 4.66 -0.82
C TYR A 184 3.86 3.67 -1.39
N THR A 185 4.14 3.67 -2.70
CA THR A 185 5.14 2.81 -3.37
C THR A 185 6.57 3.35 -3.33
N MET A 186 6.81 4.61 -2.96
CA MET A 186 8.18 5.10 -2.86
C MET A 186 8.94 4.43 -1.70
N GLU A 187 10.23 4.15 -1.88
CA GLU A 187 11.14 3.85 -0.78
C GLU A 187 11.25 5.10 0.09
N CYS A 188 10.55 5.08 1.22
CA CYS A 188 10.48 6.16 2.20
C CYS A 188 9.97 5.64 3.54
N PHE A 189 9.96 6.48 4.57
CA PHE A 189 9.46 6.10 5.89
C PHE A 189 7.95 5.80 5.94
N LEU A 190 7.15 6.40 5.03
CA LEU A 190 5.70 6.45 5.16
C LEU A 190 5.04 5.07 5.13
N TYR A 191 5.35 4.24 4.14
CA TYR A 191 4.72 2.92 4.01
C TYR A 191 5.12 1.99 5.17
N LYS A 192 6.38 2.09 5.63
CA LYS A 192 6.91 1.33 6.78
C LYS A 192 6.12 1.70 8.04
N LEU A 193 5.94 3.00 8.27
CA LEU A 193 5.19 3.52 9.41
C LEU A 193 3.71 3.14 9.36
N ILE A 194 3.04 3.28 8.22
CA ILE A 194 1.63 2.91 8.04
C ILE A 194 1.44 1.42 8.34
N ASN A 195 2.23 0.55 7.72
CA ASN A 195 2.09 -0.89 7.91
C ASN A 195 2.42 -1.31 9.33
N LYS A 196 3.38 -0.66 9.99
CA LYS A 196 3.66 -0.87 11.42
C LYS A 196 2.45 -0.47 12.27
N ALA A 197 1.93 0.74 12.09
CA ALA A 197 0.80 1.25 12.87
C ALA A 197 -0.45 0.36 12.74
N LEU A 198 -0.75 -0.10 11.52
CA LEU A 198 -1.87 -1.00 11.27
C LEU A 198 -1.65 -2.38 11.91
N ARG A 199 -0.45 -2.96 11.77
CA ARG A 199 -0.10 -4.27 12.33
C ARG A 199 0.10 -4.28 13.84
N GLU A 200 0.29 -3.13 14.46
CA GLU A 200 0.33 -3.01 15.93
C GLU A 200 -1.00 -2.52 16.50
N ASN A 201 -2.00 -2.29 15.64
CA ASN A 201 -3.25 -1.64 15.99
C ASN A 201 -3.01 -0.34 16.81
N ASP A 202 -2.02 0.46 16.38
CA ASP A 202 -1.60 1.69 17.04
C ASP A 202 -2.62 2.80 16.79
N THR A 203 -3.68 2.80 17.60
CA THR A 203 -4.76 3.78 17.50
C THR A 203 -4.29 5.20 17.79
N SER A 204 -3.12 5.42 18.41
CA SER A 204 -2.59 6.76 18.64
C SER A 204 -2.26 7.50 17.33
N LYS A 205 -1.94 6.75 16.27
CA LYS A 205 -1.65 7.27 14.92
C LYS A 205 -2.87 7.44 14.03
N THR A 206 -4.06 7.09 14.52
CA THR A 206 -5.31 7.21 13.75
C THR A 206 -5.56 8.65 13.30
N SER A 207 -5.23 9.63 14.13
CA SER A 207 -5.47 11.05 13.81
C SER A 207 -4.52 11.61 12.74
N THR A 208 -3.31 11.06 12.63
CA THR A 208 -2.25 11.51 11.72
C THR A 208 -2.21 10.70 10.42
N LEU A 209 -2.23 9.37 10.51
CA LEU A 209 -2.14 8.48 9.34
C LEU A 209 -3.50 8.07 8.77
N GLY A 210 -4.57 8.11 9.59
CA GLY A 210 -5.94 7.78 9.19
C GLY A 210 -6.42 8.44 7.88
N PRO A 211 -6.22 9.76 7.67
CA PRO A 211 -6.65 10.39 6.42
C PRO A 211 -5.94 9.81 5.18
N PHE A 212 -4.64 9.53 5.27
CA PHE A 212 -3.88 8.95 4.16
C PHE A 212 -4.31 7.50 3.90
N CYS A 213 -4.40 6.68 4.95
CA CYS A 213 -4.87 5.30 4.86
C CYS A 213 -6.28 5.22 4.26
N TYR A 214 -7.17 6.17 4.60
CA TYR A 214 -8.51 6.24 4.04
C TYR A 214 -8.52 6.55 2.54
N ILE A 215 -7.70 7.49 2.07
CA ILE A 215 -7.59 7.78 0.63
C ILE A 215 -7.06 6.54 -0.11
N LEU A 216 -5.99 5.93 0.41
CA LEU A 216 -5.38 4.74 -0.19
C LEU A 216 -6.37 3.56 -0.22
N PHE A 217 -7.09 3.30 0.87
CA PHE A 217 -8.12 2.26 0.91
C PHE A 217 -9.27 2.52 -0.08
N ARG A 218 -9.69 3.78 -0.24
CA ARG A 218 -10.72 4.13 -1.22
C ARG A 218 -10.28 3.94 -2.67
N SER A 219 -8.99 4.05 -2.96
CA SER A 219 -8.48 3.71 -4.29
C SER A 219 -8.78 2.25 -4.63
N TRP A 220 -8.63 1.34 -3.66
CA TRP A 220 -8.99 -0.07 -3.81
C TRP A 220 -10.48 -0.29 -4.04
N LEU A 221 -11.34 0.37 -3.25
CA LEU A 221 -12.79 0.22 -3.39
C LEU A 221 -13.35 0.71 -4.73
N THR A 222 -12.65 1.62 -5.40
CA THR A 222 -13.14 2.27 -6.62
C THR A 222 -12.47 1.75 -7.90
N THR A 223 -11.53 0.82 -7.75
CA THR A 223 -10.89 0.18 -8.89
C THR A 223 -11.76 -0.98 -9.36
N GLU A 224 -12.24 -0.89 -10.61
CA GLU A 224 -13.07 -1.93 -11.22
C GLU A 224 -12.24 -3.18 -11.57
N GLU A 225 -10.99 -2.98 -12.00
CA GLU A 225 -10.07 -4.05 -12.40
C GLU A 225 -9.24 -4.52 -11.20
N LYS A 226 -9.78 -5.49 -10.46
CA LYS A 226 -9.00 -6.23 -9.45
C LYS A 226 -8.22 -7.36 -10.13
N HIS A 227 -7.00 -7.58 -9.69
CA HIS A 227 -6.21 -8.69 -10.17
C HIS A 227 -6.62 -9.98 -9.45
N THR A 228 -7.33 -10.86 -10.16
CA THR A 228 -7.91 -12.10 -9.61
C THR A 228 -7.17 -13.35 -10.10
N ALA A 229 -5.89 -13.47 -9.76
CA ALA A 229 -5.08 -14.66 -10.04
C ALA A 229 -4.17 -14.99 -8.86
N THR A 230 -3.34 -16.01 -9.00
CA THR A 230 -2.36 -16.35 -7.95
C THR A 230 -1.33 -15.23 -7.78
N LEU A 231 -1.09 -14.85 -6.53
CA LEU A 231 -0.11 -13.86 -6.12
C LEU A 231 0.95 -14.51 -5.25
N TYR A 232 2.12 -13.87 -5.18
CA TYR A 232 3.25 -14.36 -4.42
C TYR A 232 3.82 -13.28 -3.51
N ARG A 233 4.34 -13.69 -2.35
CA ARG A 233 5.06 -12.82 -1.44
C ARG A 233 6.15 -13.59 -0.70
N GLY A 234 7.41 -13.26 -1.01
CA GLY A 234 8.54 -13.67 -0.19
C GLY A 234 8.61 -12.85 1.09
N VAL A 235 8.99 -13.46 2.20
CA VAL A 235 9.13 -12.78 3.50
C VAL A 235 10.11 -13.52 4.42
N ASN A 236 10.77 -12.76 5.28
CA ASN A 236 11.46 -13.33 6.44
C ASN A 236 10.52 -13.35 7.65
N ILE A 237 10.24 -14.54 8.17
CA ILE A 237 9.55 -14.73 9.46
C ILE A 237 10.38 -15.63 10.37
N ASP A 238 10.28 -15.43 11.67
CA ASP A 238 10.93 -16.28 12.66
C ASP A 238 10.15 -17.59 12.93
N ASP A 239 10.76 -18.53 13.65
CA ASP A 239 10.17 -19.84 13.93
C ASP A 239 8.86 -19.75 14.74
N ASN A 240 8.71 -18.74 15.60
CA ASN A 240 7.47 -18.53 16.37
C ASN A 240 6.34 -18.07 15.44
N GLN A 241 6.66 -17.18 14.51
CA GLN A 241 5.73 -16.73 13.47
C GLN A 241 5.34 -17.89 12.56
N LEU A 242 6.29 -18.71 12.12
CA LEU A 242 6.02 -19.90 11.31
C LEU A 242 5.11 -20.89 12.06
N THR A 243 5.41 -21.16 13.33
CA THR A 243 4.57 -21.99 14.20
C THR A 243 3.14 -21.44 14.28
N SER A 244 2.98 -20.12 14.41
CA SER A 244 1.65 -19.47 14.40
C SER A 244 0.87 -19.73 13.10
N TYR A 245 1.54 -19.77 11.95
CA TYR A 245 0.89 -20.12 10.67
C TYR A 245 0.51 -21.60 10.60
N GLN A 246 1.34 -22.49 11.13
CA GLN A 246 1.07 -23.93 11.17
C GLN A 246 -0.14 -24.26 12.06
N GLU A 247 -0.22 -23.64 13.25
CA GLU A 247 -1.35 -23.82 14.16
C GLU A 247 -2.66 -23.24 13.62
N ALA A 248 -2.57 -22.25 12.73
CA ALA A 248 -3.70 -21.58 12.11
C ALA A 248 -4.18 -22.23 10.79
N ILE A 249 -3.68 -23.41 10.42
CA ILE A 249 -4.18 -24.16 9.25
C ILE A 249 -5.69 -24.40 9.39
N GLY A 250 -6.43 -24.12 8.32
CA GLY A 250 -7.90 -24.20 8.27
C GLY A 250 -8.63 -23.07 9.00
N GLN A 251 -7.92 -22.19 9.70
CA GLN A 251 -8.51 -21.05 10.41
C GLN A 251 -8.54 -19.80 9.53
N THR A 252 -9.55 -18.95 9.74
CA THR A 252 -9.56 -17.62 9.13
C THR A 252 -8.59 -16.71 9.87
N ARG A 253 -7.74 -16.04 9.10
CA ARG A 253 -6.77 -15.05 9.56
C ARG A 253 -6.85 -13.81 8.70
N CYS A 254 -6.14 -12.78 9.12
CA CYS A 254 -6.16 -11.49 8.45
C CYS A 254 -4.79 -10.81 8.53
N TRP A 255 -4.45 -10.06 7.47
CA TRP A 255 -3.37 -9.08 7.51
C TRP A 255 -3.92 -7.68 7.75
N ASP A 256 -3.61 -7.10 8.92
CA ASP A 256 -4.11 -5.77 9.29
C ASP A 256 -3.47 -4.64 8.47
N GLY A 257 -2.23 -4.83 8.01
CA GLY A 257 -1.53 -3.85 7.16
C GLY A 257 -1.87 -4.03 5.68
N PHE A 258 -1.54 -3.03 4.87
CA PHE A 258 -1.44 -3.23 3.43
C PHE A 258 -0.35 -4.27 3.14
N THR A 259 -0.59 -5.13 2.15
CA THR A 259 0.34 -6.20 1.79
C THR A 259 0.71 -6.11 0.32
N SER A 260 1.97 -5.76 0.06
CA SER A 260 2.56 -5.84 -1.28
C SER A 260 2.76 -7.30 -1.67
N THR A 261 2.31 -7.65 -2.87
CA THR A 261 2.50 -8.97 -3.49
C THR A 261 2.95 -8.79 -4.93
N THR A 262 3.38 -9.86 -5.59
CA THR A 262 3.76 -9.84 -7.00
C THR A 262 3.04 -10.94 -7.77
N LYS A 263 2.78 -10.70 -9.05
CA LYS A 263 2.32 -11.72 -10.00
C LYS A 263 3.42 -12.72 -10.38
N ASN A 264 4.67 -12.38 -10.11
CA ASN A 264 5.85 -13.10 -10.57
C ASN A 264 6.45 -13.94 -9.44
N HIS A 265 6.31 -15.26 -9.56
CA HIS A 265 6.83 -16.23 -8.60
C HIS A 265 8.34 -16.09 -8.38
N GLU A 266 9.13 -15.97 -9.45
CA GLU A 266 10.59 -15.88 -9.38
C GLU A 266 11.03 -14.62 -8.62
N LYS A 267 10.31 -13.50 -8.82
CA LYS A 267 10.57 -12.26 -8.08
C LYS A 267 10.31 -12.42 -6.59
N ALA A 268 9.21 -13.06 -6.20
CA ALA A 268 8.91 -13.30 -4.79
C ALA A 268 9.92 -14.25 -4.14
N GLN A 269 10.36 -15.28 -4.86
CA GLN A 269 11.29 -16.30 -4.37
C GLN A 269 12.69 -15.76 -4.08
N MET A 270 13.05 -14.58 -4.58
CA MET A 270 14.32 -13.93 -4.20
C MET A 270 14.33 -13.38 -2.76
N PHE A 271 13.19 -13.39 -2.07
CA PHE A 271 13.06 -12.78 -0.75
C PHE A 271 12.66 -13.76 0.34
N GLY A 272 13.48 -13.78 1.38
CA GLY A 272 13.12 -14.36 2.67
C GLY A 272 13.28 -15.86 2.78
N ASN A 273 12.84 -16.43 3.91
CA ASN A 273 12.81 -17.87 4.16
C ASN A 273 11.45 -18.52 3.87
N ILE A 274 10.41 -17.69 3.70
CA ILE A 274 9.04 -18.13 3.40
C ILE A 274 8.58 -17.55 2.06
N LEU A 275 7.85 -18.35 1.30
CA LEU A 275 7.10 -17.91 0.14
C LEU A 275 5.60 -18.15 0.35
N PHE A 276 4.83 -17.08 0.45
CA PHE A 276 3.37 -17.17 0.39
C PHE A 276 2.92 -17.39 -1.05
N VAL A 277 2.10 -18.43 -1.26
CA VAL A 277 1.38 -18.70 -2.50
C VAL A 277 -0.09 -18.39 -2.25
N ILE A 278 -0.59 -17.32 -2.86
CA ILE A 278 -1.86 -16.68 -2.48
C ILE A 278 -2.85 -16.86 -3.62
N ASP A 279 -3.89 -17.66 -3.42
CA ASP A 279 -5.02 -17.70 -4.33
C ASP A 279 -5.92 -16.48 -4.12
N ALA A 280 -5.86 -15.52 -5.07
CA ALA A 280 -6.66 -14.30 -5.07
C ALA A 280 -7.77 -14.30 -6.13
N THR A 281 -8.17 -15.48 -6.64
CA THR A 281 -9.20 -15.62 -7.69
C THR A 281 -10.54 -14.98 -7.34
N HIS A 282 -10.92 -14.97 -6.06
CA HIS A 282 -12.20 -14.42 -5.60
C HIS A 282 -12.10 -13.02 -5.00
N ASN A 283 -10.91 -12.58 -4.58
CA ASN A 283 -10.73 -11.28 -3.94
C ASN A 283 -9.34 -10.71 -4.21
N GLY A 284 -9.20 -10.09 -5.38
CA GLY A 284 -7.95 -9.53 -5.86
C GLY A 284 -7.48 -8.25 -5.18
N GLY A 285 -6.19 -7.94 -5.36
CA GLY A 285 -5.62 -6.63 -5.09
C GLY A 285 -5.77 -5.66 -6.26
N ILE A 286 -5.32 -4.41 -6.07
CA ILE A 286 -5.11 -3.50 -7.21
C ILE A 286 -3.76 -3.82 -7.83
N ASP A 287 -3.71 -4.00 -9.14
CA ASP A 287 -2.46 -3.99 -9.89
C ASP A 287 -1.91 -2.56 -9.94
N ILE A 288 -0.77 -2.36 -9.26
CA ILE A 288 -0.09 -1.06 -9.18
C ILE A 288 1.24 -1.07 -9.92
N SER A 289 1.51 -2.10 -10.72
CA SER A 289 2.76 -2.25 -11.48
C SER A 289 3.03 -1.07 -12.41
N ALA A 290 1.99 -0.51 -13.04
CA ALA A 290 2.11 0.67 -13.90
C ALA A 290 2.42 1.97 -13.15
N LEU A 291 2.11 2.02 -11.85
CA LEU A 291 2.29 3.19 -10.99
C LEU A 291 3.61 3.16 -10.22
N SER A 292 4.14 1.96 -9.97
CA SER A 292 5.46 1.74 -9.39
C SER A 292 6.56 2.00 -10.41
N ASP A 293 7.76 2.31 -9.93
CA ASP A 293 8.98 2.46 -10.75
C ASP A 293 9.86 1.21 -10.71
N TYR A 294 9.40 0.21 -9.98
CA TYR A 294 10.07 -1.07 -9.74
C TYR A 294 9.43 -2.14 -10.62
N ASP A 295 10.27 -3.00 -11.21
CA ASP A 295 9.80 -4.18 -11.95
C ASP A 295 9.43 -5.31 -11.02
N GLU A 296 8.45 -5.06 -10.16
CA GLU A 296 7.97 -6.03 -9.20
C GLU A 296 6.66 -6.67 -9.63
N GLU A 297 6.01 -6.17 -10.69
CA GLU A 297 4.66 -6.59 -11.06
C GLU A 297 3.70 -6.54 -9.85
N GLU A 298 3.83 -5.46 -9.07
CA GLU A 298 3.24 -5.34 -7.74
C GLU A 298 1.71 -5.29 -7.79
N VAL A 299 1.09 -6.13 -6.98
CA VAL A 299 -0.34 -6.11 -6.66
C VAL A 299 -0.50 -5.80 -5.18
N LEU A 300 -1.26 -4.76 -4.86
CA LEU A 300 -1.46 -4.30 -3.48
C LEU A 300 -2.76 -4.84 -2.91
N LEU A 301 -2.65 -5.62 -1.84
CA LEU A 301 -3.79 -6.07 -1.05
C LEU A 301 -4.13 -5.01 0.02
N PRO A 302 -5.42 -4.71 0.24
CA PRO A 302 -5.84 -3.71 1.21
C PRO A 302 -5.61 -4.20 2.66
N PRO A 303 -5.58 -3.28 3.64
CA PRO A 303 -5.55 -3.65 5.03
C PRO A 303 -6.83 -4.38 5.41
N GLY A 304 -6.72 -5.36 6.30
CA GLY A 304 -7.84 -6.21 6.68
C GLY A 304 -8.07 -7.39 5.72
N THR A 305 -7.14 -7.68 4.80
CA THR A 305 -7.31 -8.82 3.87
C THR A 305 -7.38 -10.14 4.64
N SER A 306 -8.54 -10.79 4.59
CA SER A 306 -8.80 -12.09 5.23
C SER A 306 -8.46 -13.26 4.32
N PHE A 307 -7.97 -14.34 4.91
CA PHE A 307 -7.58 -15.56 4.21
C PHE A 307 -7.70 -16.80 5.10
N ILE A 308 -7.74 -17.97 4.47
CA ILE A 308 -7.55 -19.26 5.13
C ILE A 308 -6.17 -19.80 4.76
N ILE A 309 -5.50 -20.40 5.74
CA ILE A 309 -4.22 -21.10 5.52
C ILE A 309 -4.55 -22.54 5.15
N ASN A 310 -4.31 -22.91 3.90
CA ASN A 310 -4.63 -24.24 3.38
C ASN A 310 -3.56 -25.26 3.74
N LYS A 311 -2.28 -24.86 3.65
CA LYS A 311 -1.13 -25.75 3.83
C LYS A 311 0.11 -24.95 4.18
N VAL A 312 0.96 -25.54 5.02
CA VAL A 312 2.37 -25.13 5.21
C VAL A 312 3.24 -26.30 4.74
N ASP A 313 4.14 -26.05 3.80
CA ASP A 313 4.99 -27.06 3.16
C ASP A 313 6.48 -26.70 3.36
N PRO A 314 7.21 -27.41 4.23
CA PRO A 314 8.63 -27.17 4.45
C PRO A 314 9.43 -27.71 3.26
N THR A 315 9.53 -26.92 2.19
CA THR A 315 10.41 -27.20 1.06
C THR A 315 11.71 -26.39 1.16
N GLU A 316 12.77 -26.86 0.51
CA GLU A 316 14.00 -26.09 0.37
C GLU A 316 14.02 -25.41 -1.01
N PRO A 317 14.49 -24.14 -1.14
CA PRO A 317 15.10 -23.31 -0.09
C PRO A 317 14.09 -22.48 0.72
N HIS A 318 12.78 -22.60 0.45
CA HIS A 318 11.74 -21.81 1.11
C HIS A 318 10.61 -22.69 1.62
N THR A 319 10.16 -22.44 2.86
CA THR A 319 8.89 -23.00 3.31
C THR A 319 7.75 -22.28 2.59
N LEU A 320 6.85 -23.04 1.97
CA LEU A 320 5.70 -22.51 1.24
C LEU A 320 4.49 -22.44 2.16
N ILE A 321 3.79 -21.31 2.14
CA ILE A 321 2.52 -21.16 2.85
C ILE A 321 1.42 -20.84 1.84
N TYR A 322 0.47 -21.76 1.69
CA TYR A 322 -0.62 -21.66 0.73
C TYR A 322 -1.81 -20.98 1.40
N LEU A 323 -2.21 -19.84 0.86
CA LEU A 323 -3.31 -19.02 1.35
C LEU A 323 -4.42 -18.95 0.31
N GLN A 324 -5.67 -18.95 0.76
CA GLN A 324 -6.83 -18.64 -0.07
C GLN A 324 -7.47 -17.36 0.46
N LEU A 325 -7.51 -16.31 -0.36
CA LEU A 325 -8.17 -15.06 0.02
C LEU A 325 -9.68 -15.29 0.09
N LEU A 326 -10.28 -14.79 1.16
CA LEU A 326 -11.72 -14.83 1.35
C LEU A 326 -12.36 -13.61 0.67
N ASP A 327 -13.55 -13.80 0.11
CA ASP A 327 -14.35 -12.67 -0.35
C ASP A 327 -14.65 -11.73 0.82
N TRP A 328 -14.46 -10.45 0.58
CA TRP A 328 -14.71 -9.39 1.55
C TRP A 328 -16.15 -9.43 2.04
N HIS A 329 -17.11 -9.81 1.19
CA HIS A 329 -18.51 -9.95 1.57
C HIS A 329 -18.74 -11.13 2.54
N SER A 330 -17.99 -12.21 2.38
CA SER A 330 -18.05 -13.39 3.26
C SER A 330 -17.44 -13.11 4.63
N SER A 331 -16.48 -12.19 4.73
CA SER A 331 -15.89 -11.78 6.01
C SER A 331 -16.77 -10.78 6.79
N LEU A 332 -17.71 -10.10 6.11
CA LEU A 332 -18.47 -8.95 6.62
C LEU A 332 -19.95 -9.18 6.86
N ALA A 333 -20.35 -10.40 7.20
CA ALA A 333 -21.66 -10.65 7.82
C ALA A 333 -21.86 -9.93 9.19
N ALA A 334 -20.99 -8.99 9.58
CA ALA A 334 -21.14 -8.13 10.75
C ALA A 334 -21.15 -6.62 10.39
N SER A 335 -22.21 -6.17 9.69
CA SER A 335 -22.93 -4.88 9.83
C SER A 335 -22.22 -3.53 9.56
N SER A 336 -20.91 -3.39 9.78
CA SER A 336 -20.33 -2.06 10.03
C SER A 336 -19.91 -1.29 8.76
N LEU A 337 -19.67 -1.98 7.64
CA LEU A 337 -19.20 -1.36 6.38
C LEU A 337 -20.30 -0.78 5.50
N ILE A 338 -21.53 -1.25 5.63
CA ILE A 338 -22.69 -0.64 4.95
C ILE A 338 -22.82 0.83 5.36
N HIS A 339 -22.57 1.17 6.63
CA HIS A 339 -22.53 2.55 7.10
C HIS A 339 -21.38 3.38 6.48
N LEU A 340 -20.22 2.77 6.24
CA LEU A 340 -19.09 3.46 5.62
C LEU A 340 -19.36 3.79 4.15
N LEU A 341 -20.03 2.90 3.42
CA LEU A 341 -20.34 3.08 1.99
C LEU A 341 -21.59 3.94 1.77
N ALA A 342 -22.65 3.75 2.56
CA ALA A 342 -23.92 4.49 2.43
C ALA A 342 -23.81 5.99 2.73
N THR A 343 -22.78 6.42 3.46
CA THR A 343 -22.52 7.85 3.71
C THR A 343 -21.81 8.57 2.55
N SER A 344 -21.42 7.84 1.49
CA SER A 344 -20.63 8.39 0.38
C SER A 344 -21.42 8.66 -0.90
N SER A 345 -22.68 8.23 -0.98
CA SER A 345 -23.54 8.42 -2.16
C SER A 345 -24.38 9.71 -2.12
N SER A 346 -24.28 10.54 -1.08
CA SER A 346 -25.17 11.71 -0.89
C SER A 346 -24.52 13.09 -1.10
N SER A 347 -23.44 13.22 -1.87
CA SER A 347 -22.76 14.52 -2.00
C SER A 347 -22.01 14.77 -3.32
N ASP A 348 -22.59 14.39 -4.46
CA ASP A 348 -22.22 14.97 -5.75
C ASP A 348 -23.51 15.49 -6.43
N GLU A 349 -23.98 16.66 -5.99
CA GLU A 349 -24.93 17.48 -6.73
C GLU A 349 -24.32 18.85 -7.06
N HIS A 350 -24.64 19.27 -8.28
CA HIS A 350 -24.13 20.36 -9.10
C HIS A 350 -23.99 21.75 -8.44
N CYS A 351 -22.90 22.44 -8.82
CA CYS A 351 -22.95 23.88 -9.13
C CYS A 351 -23.50 24.06 -10.54
N CYS A 352 -24.79 24.34 -10.70
CA CYS A 352 -25.42 25.05 -11.83
C CYS A 352 -26.83 25.48 -11.39
N ASP A 353 -27.24 26.68 -11.83
CA ASP A 353 -28.44 27.42 -11.43
C ASP A 353 -29.80 26.72 -11.67
N GLU A 354 -30.73 27.07 -10.77
CA GLU A 354 -32.20 27.14 -10.82
C GLU A 354 -33.10 25.97 -11.32
N SER A 355 -34.11 25.74 -10.47
CA SER A 355 -35.48 25.26 -10.70
C SER A 355 -35.83 23.79 -10.33
N GLU A 356 -36.97 23.70 -9.66
CA GLU A 356 -37.56 22.57 -8.95
C GLU A 356 -37.76 21.30 -9.80
N MET A 357 -37.42 20.12 -9.26
CA MET A 357 -38.28 18.93 -9.17
C MET A 357 -37.52 17.66 -8.72
N SER A 358 -38.20 16.86 -7.88
CA SER A 358 -38.06 15.41 -7.66
C SER A 358 -36.96 14.88 -6.73
N SER A 359 -37.30 14.76 -5.45
CA SER A 359 -36.55 14.04 -4.40
C SER A 359 -36.80 12.51 -4.36
N GLY A 360 -37.39 11.91 -5.40
CA GLY A 360 -37.83 10.50 -5.38
C GLY A 360 -36.80 9.47 -5.88
N ALA A 361 -35.76 9.89 -6.61
CA ALA A 361 -34.86 8.94 -7.29
C ALA A 361 -33.82 8.28 -6.35
N ASN A 362 -33.48 8.94 -5.24
CA ASN A 362 -32.39 8.49 -4.36
C ASN A 362 -32.82 7.44 -3.32
N GLU A 363 -34.09 7.44 -2.91
CA GLU A 363 -34.64 6.39 -2.05
C GLU A 363 -34.75 5.05 -2.79
N HIS A 364 -35.17 5.06 -4.06
CA HIS A 364 -35.26 3.85 -4.87
C HIS A 364 -33.89 3.18 -5.14
N LEU A 365 -32.82 3.97 -5.30
CA LEU A 365 -31.46 3.44 -5.48
C LEU A 365 -30.90 2.82 -4.20
N ARG A 366 -31.15 3.45 -3.05
CA ARG A 366 -30.80 2.90 -1.74
C ARG A 366 -31.59 1.62 -1.44
N ASP A 367 -32.89 1.62 -1.71
CA ASP A 367 -33.75 0.46 -1.50
C ASP A 367 -33.41 -0.68 -2.48
N ALA A 368 -33.02 -0.36 -3.72
CA ALA A 368 -32.53 -1.34 -4.68
C ALA A 368 -31.20 -1.97 -4.24
N LEU A 369 -30.27 -1.20 -3.67
CA LEU A 369 -29.01 -1.73 -3.13
C LEU A 369 -29.22 -2.59 -1.88
N ILE A 370 -30.14 -2.19 -0.99
CA ILE A 370 -30.54 -2.98 0.18
C ILE A 370 -31.23 -4.28 -0.28
N ALA A 371 -32.19 -4.19 -1.20
CA ALA A 371 -32.88 -5.35 -1.76
C ALA A 371 -31.94 -6.28 -2.51
N TRP A 372 -30.98 -5.76 -3.29
CA TRP A 372 -29.97 -6.56 -3.97
C TRP A 372 -29.05 -7.27 -2.99
N SER A 373 -28.62 -6.60 -1.91
CA SER A 373 -27.82 -7.24 -0.85
C SER A 373 -28.58 -8.35 -0.11
N LEU A 374 -29.87 -8.13 0.20
CA LEU A 374 -30.73 -9.11 0.85
C LEU A 374 -31.02 -10.31 -0.06
N TRP A 375 -31.28 -10.05 -1.35
CA TRP A 375 -31.56 -11.09 -2.34
C TRP A 375 -30.33 -11.97 -2.59
N TRP A 376 -29.13 -11.37 -2.62
CA TRP A 376 -27.86 -12.10 -2.72
C TRP A 376 -27.58 -12.95 -1.49
N SER A 377 -27.84 -12.44 -0.28
CA SER A 377 -27.74 -13.24 0.97
C SER A 377 -28.73 -14.42 1.02
N LEU A 378 -29.95 -14.23 0.51
CA LEU A 378 -30.97 -15.30 0.43
C LEU A 378 -30.63 -16.37 -0.63
N ALA A 379 -30.08 -15.98 -1.78
CA ALA A 379 -29.66 -16.91 -2.83
C ALA A 379 -28.50 -17.82 -2.38
N PHE A 380 -27.59 -17.31 -1.56
CA PHE A 380 -26.49 -18.11 -0.99
C PHE A 380 -26.93 -18.97 0.20
N SER A 381 -27.85 -18.49 1.06
CA SER A 381 -28.41 -19.28 2.16
C SER A 381 -29.18 -20.50 1.67
N THR A 382 -29.80 -20.44 0.49
CA THR A 382 -30.57 -21.56 -0.08
C THR A 382 -29.68 -22.55 -0.84
N SER A 383 -28.54 -22.09 -1.38
CA SER A 383 -27.56 -22.95 -2.06
C SER A 383 -26.77 -23.85 -1.10
N CYS A 384 -26.62 -23.46 0.17
CA CYS A 384 -25.98 -24.29 1.20
C CYS A 384 -26.90 -25.32 1.86
N ILE A 385 -28.22 -25.26 1.64
CA ILE A 385 -29.19 -26.18 2.29
C ILE A 385 -29.55 -27.38 1.38
N ILE A 386 -29.21 -27.36 0.09
CA ILE A 386 -29.65 -28.40 -0.88
C ILE A 386 -28.59 -29.48 -1.16
N ILE A 387 -27.38 -29.42 -0.58
CA ILE A 387 -26.33 -30.42 -0.88
C ILE A 387 -26.27 -31.61 0.12
N ASP A 388 -27.02 -31.58 1.24
CA ASP A 388 -26.90 -32.60 2.29
C ASP A 388 -28.03 -33.66 2.35
N SER A 389 -28.82 -33.90 1.29
CA SER A 389 -29.90 -34.92 1.35
C SER A 389 -30.00 -35.98 0.25
N LEU A 390 -29.02 -36.10 -0.67
CA LEU A 390 -29.10 -37.11 -1.73
C LEU A 390 -27.76 -37.81 -1.99
N VAL A 391 -27.27 -38.59 -1.01
CA VAL A 391 -26.42 -39.76 -1.28
C VAL A 391 -26.91 -40.91 -0.42
N GLY A 392 -27.94 -41.59 -0.91
CA GLY A 392 -28.42 -42.88 -0.40
C GLY A 392 -28.32 -43.93 -1.51
N ASP A 393 -27.48 -44.93 -1.25
CA ASP A 393 -27.48 -46.30 -1.76
C ASP A 393 -27.89 -46.58 -3.22
N LEU A 394 -26.89 -46.93 -4.04
CA LEU A 394 -27.11 -47.78 -5.22
C LEU A 394 -26.14 -48.97 -5.21
N ILE A 395 -26.65 -50.10 -4.73
CA ILE A 395 -26.09 -51.44 -4.95
C ILE A 395 -26.45 -51.85 -6.38
N ILE A 396 -25.46 -52.11 -7.23
CA ILE A 396 -25.65 -52.82 -8.50
C ILE A 396 -25.07 -54.21 -8.36
N VAL A 397 -25.95 -55.20 -8.31
CA VAL A 397 -25.63 -56.61 -8.56
C VAL A 397 -25.63 -56.84 -10.07
N ARG A 398 -24.53 -57.35 -10.60
CA ARG A 398 -24.51 -58.27 -11.74
C ARG A 398 -23.43 -59.31 -11.56
#